data_AF-A0A538S9X9-F1
#
_entry.id   AF-A0A538S9X9-F1
#
_cell.length_a   1.000
_cell.length_b   1.000
_cell.length_c   1.000
_cell.angle_alpha   90.00
_cell.angle_beta   90.00
_cell.angle_gamma   90.00
#
_symmetry.space_group_name_H-M   'P 1'
#
loop_
_entity.id
_entity.type
_entity.pdbx_description
1 polymer ?
#
loop_
_entity_poly.entity_id
_entity_poly.type
_entity_poly.pdbx_seq_one_letter_code
_entity_poly.pdbx_strand_id
1 'polypeptide(L)'
;MFCRAFSILVALALIPMGAFASCGSEHCPIDMGMLWEESMLSFDLSQQYIDQNQPRVGTHNATVGQIPSAEDEVRTVSRVTSAHVMYQPAGGWTLSATLPFVNRYHEHIRNGGGSPELQRWNFTGVGDLEAQGSRTFGSGAEGSIRYHVTAGFKAPTGLKHVEPFNGDEPEPPARPGNGAWGAIAGAGAQWSLPTKMLGGVYGAMPIRLSVLGHANGRGTERYRVGSELQTNLGVSYPVARSVEVLLSGDFRVRAKDDVGNTDADRGHTGGTWAFVSPGLRVSPMSRTAFYGVVQLPVYQRINGINLVSDLNLYFGVTRAAF
;
A
#
# COMPACT_ATOMS: atom_id res chain seq x y z
N MET A 1 -12.71 -42.89 9.91
CA MET A 1 -11.32 -42.96 9.41
C MET A 1 -11.11 -41.84 8.41
N PHE A 2 -10.17 -40.97 8.74
CA PHE A 2 -9.48 -39.94 7.95
C PHE A 2 -9.18 -40.35 6.49
N CYS A 3 -8.98 -39.48 5.50
CA CYS A 3 -9.10 -38.04 5.37
C CYS A 3 -9.12 -37.71 3.86
N ARG A 4 -9.81 -36.63 3.56
CA ARG A 4 -9.89 -35.86 2.31
C ARG A 4 -8.61 -35.86 1.46
N ALA A 5 -8.76 -36.29 0.20
CA ALA A 5 -7.80 -36.04 -0.87
C ALA A 5 -7.83 -34.56 -1.27
N PHE A 6 -6.63 -33.99 -1.29
CA PHE A 6 -6.32 -32.59 -1.51
C PHE A 6 -6.35 -32.31 -3.02
N SER A 7 -7.31 -31.50 -3.48
CA SER A 7 -7.33 -30.96 -4.85
C SER A 7 -7.42 -29.44 -4.80
N ILE A 8 -6.32 -28.81 -4.39
CA ILE A 8 -6.09 -27.37 -4.60
C ILE A 8 -5.00 -27.28 -5.66
N LEU A 9 -5.41 -27.35 -6.93
CA LEU A 9 -4.49 -27.24 -8.06
C LEU A 9 -5.21 -26.59 -9.25
N VAL A 10 -5.74 -25.38 -9.05
CA VAL A 10 -6.28 -24.55 -10.16
C VAL A 10 -5.96 -23.05 -10.04
N ALA A 11 -5.39 -22.55 -8.93
CA ALA A 11 -5.15 -21.09 -8.79
C ALA A 11 -3.77 -20.59 -9.30
N LEU A 12 -2.91 -21.46 -9.83
CA LEU A 12 -1.54 -21.06 -10.24
C LEU A 12 -1.35 -20.80 -11.74
N ALA A 13 -2.41 -20.85 -12.56
CA ALA A 13 -2.32 -20.78 -14.02
C ALA A 13 -2.86 -19.50 -14.67
N LEU A 14 -2.95 -18.40 -13.91
CA LEU A 14 -3.21 -17.06 -14.46
C LEU A 14 -2.12 -16.09 -14.01
N ILE A 15 -0.86 -16.42 -14.33
CA ILE A 15 0.20 -15.40 -14.40
C ILE A 15 0.08 -14.79 -15.80
N PRO A 16 -0.33 -13.52 -15.96
CA PRO A 16 -0.20 -12.85 -17.24
C PRO A 16 1.29 -12.70 -17.54
N MET A 17 1.82 -13.57 -18.41
CA MET A 17 3.10 -13.36 -19.07
C MET A 17 2.97 -12.09 -19.92
N GLY A 18 3.58 -10.99 -19.46
CA GLY A 18 3.66 -9.74 -20.23
C GLY A 18 3.28 -8.44 -19.50
N ALA A 19 3.09 -8.43 -18.18
CA ALA A 19 2.85 -7.20 -17.45
C ALA A 19 4.17 -6.58 -16.95
N PHE A 20 4.73 -5.66 -17.75
CA PHE A 20 5.93 -4.89 -17.44
C PHE A 20 5.49 -3.47 -17.08
N ALA A 21 5.87 -2.95 -15.89
CA ALA A 21 5.20 -1.80 -15.26
C ALA A 21 6.09 -0.98 -14.23
N SER A 22 6.10 0.38 -14.16
CA SER A 22 6.40 1.36 -13.00
C SER A 22 6.03 2.85 -13.24
N CYS A 23 5.19 3.58 -12.44
CA CYS A 23 5.23 5.05 -12.09
C CYS A 23 4.56 5.30 -10.74
N GLY A 24 5.31 5.61 -9.66
CA GLY A 24 4.79 6.03 -8.35
C GLY A 24 3.61 7.02 -8.48
N SER A 25 2.61 7.04 -7.63
CA SER A 25 2.72 7.24 -6.18
C SER A 25 1.33 7.17 -5.53
N GLU A 26 0.56 6.14 -5.86
CA GLU A 26 -0.62 5.81 -5.08
C GLU A 26 -0.19 4.89 -3.95
N HIS A 27 -0.46 5.36 -2.73
CA HIS A 27 -0.47 4.67 -1.44
C HIS A 27 0.07 3.22 -1.49
N CYS A 28 1.14 2.92 -0.74
CA CYS A 28 1.39 1.54 -0.31
C CYS A 28 0.58 1.33 0.97
N PRO A 29 -0.68 0.85 0.93
CA PRO A 29 -1.28 0.36 2.16
C PRO A 29 -0.48 -0.88 2.53
N ILE A 30 0.32 -0.81 3.59
CA ILE A 30 0.61 -2.04 4.33
C ILE A 30 -0.75 -2.53 4.81
N ASP A 31 -1.10 -3.78 4.52
CA ASP A 31 -2.31 -4.37 5.08
C ASP A 31 -2.10 -4.47 6.60
N MET A 32 -2.64 -3.48 7.30
CA MET A 32 -2.60 -3.37 8.74
C MET A 32 -3.65 -4.27 9.41
N GLY A 33 -4.29 -5.20 8.67
CA GLY A 33 -5.35 -6.09 9.14
C GLY A 33 -4.99 -7.01 10.32
N MET A 34 -3.76 -6.92 10.83
CA MET A 34 -3.32 -7.53 12.09
C MET A 34 -3.66 -6.67 13.32
N LEU A 35 -4.10 -5.41 13.13
CA LEU A 35 -4.40 -4.46 14.19
C LEU A 35 -5.84 -4.66 14.70
N TRP A 36 -5.96 -5.50 15.73
CA TRP A 36 -7.09 -5.55 16.66
C TRP A 36 -8.44 -6.01 16.06
N GLU A 37 -8.72 -7.31 16.18
CA GLU A 37 -10.02 -7.93 15.83
C GLU A 37 -11.04 -7.96 16.98
N GLU A 38 -10.67 -7.53 18.19
CA GLU A 38 -11.53 -7.74 19.38
C GLU A 38 -12.34 -6.51 19.81
N SER A 39 -12.16 -5.36 19.18
CA SER A 39 -12.95 -4.16 19.49
C SER A 39 -13.94 -3.84 18.38
N MET A 40 -15.15 -3.45 18.79
CA MET A 40 -16.22 -3.05 17.87
C MET A 40 -15.86 -1.79 17.09
N LEU A 41 -15.05 -0.90 17.66
CA LEU A 41 -14.65 0.35 17.00
C LEU A 41 -13.17 0.62 17.31
N SER A 42 -12.37 0.85 16.28
CA SER A 42 -10.96 1.21 16.44
C SER A 42 -10.58 2.38 15.55
N PHE A 43 -9.62 3.16 16.04
CA PHE A 43 -9.05 4.32 15.39
C PHE A 43 -7.56 4.09 15.25
N ASP A 44 -7.03 4.26 14.05
CA ASP A 44 -5.61 4.20 13.77
C ASP A 44 -5.14 5.54 13.18
N LEU A 45 -3.99 5.99 13.67
CA LEU A 45 -3.25 7.09 13.09
C LEU A 45 -1.85 6.61 12.77
N SER A 46 -1.52 6.60 11.49
CA SER A 46 -0.24 6.13 10.97
C SER A 46 0.49 7.21 10.20
N GLN A 47 1.81 7.12 10.19
CA GLN A 47 2.71 7.94 9.41
C GLN A 47 3.60 7.03 8.55
N GLN A 48 3.60 7.29 7.26
CA GLN A 48 4.48 6.68 6.28
C GLN A 48 5.53 7.70 5.85
N TYR A 49 6.77 7.24 5.68
CA TYR A 49 7.88 7.98 5.08
C TYR A 49 8.53 7.14 3.99
N ILE A 50 8.62 7.71 2.78
CA ILE A 50 9.22 7.10 1.60
C ILE A 50 10.12 8.14 0.92
N ASP A 51 11.38 7.80 0.68
CA ASP A 51 12.32 8.61 -0.10
C ASP A 51 12.70 7.86 -1.37
N GLN A 52 12.09 8.25 -2.49
CA GLN A 52 12.42 7.71 -3.81
C GLN A 52 13.54 8.55 -4.41
N ASN A 53 14.77 8.09 -4.26
CA ASN A 53 15.98 8.78 -4.74
C ASN A 53 16.90 7.86 -5.56
N GLN A 54 16.44 6.65 -5.88
CA GLN A 54 17.20 5.65 -6.63
C GLN A 54 16.62 5.49 -8.04
N PRO A 55 17.21 6.09 -9.08
CA PRO A 55 16.80 5.81 -10.45
C PRO A 55 17.08 4.35 -10.80
N ARG A 56 16.13 3.70 -11.47
CA ARG A 56 16.29 2.34 -11.99
C ARG A 56 15.82 2.24 -13.43
N VAL A 57 16.25 1.18 -14.11
CA VAL A 57 15.70 0.72 -15.39
C VAL A 57 15.48 -0.78 -15.28
N GLY A 58 14.22 -1.23 -15.40
CA GLY A 58 13.90 -2.61 -15.11
C GLY A 58 14.24 -2.93 -13.65
N THR A 59 15.15 -3.88 -13.45
CA THR A 59 15.63 -4.31 -12.12
C THR A 59 16.99 -3.72 -11.75
N HIS A 60 17.60 -2.90 -12.61
CA HIS A 60 18.97 -2.42 -12.45
C HIS A 60 19.01 -0.95 -12.04
N ASN A 61 20.04 -0.57 -11.28
CA ASN A 61 20.32 0.83 -10.97
C ASN A 61 20.64 1.60 -12.25
N ALA A 62 20.19 2.84 -12.29
CA ALA A 62 20.40 3.76 -13.41
C ALA A 62 20.86 5.13 -12.90
N THR A 63 21.30 5.97 -13.82
CA THR A 63 21.51 7.40 -13.56
C THR A 63 20.33 8.21 -14.09
N VAL A 64 20.04 9.36 -13.47
CA VAL A 64 19.06 10.32 -14.00
C VAL A 64 19.40 10.64 -15.47
N GLY A 65 18.38 10.60 -16.35
CA GLY A 65 18.57 10.86 -17.79
C GLY A 65 19.26 9.75 -18.58
N GLN A 66 19.46 8.54 -18.02
CA GLN A 66 20.07 7.44 -18.76
C GLN A 66 19.23 6.99 -19.96
N ILE A 67 17.91 7.09 -19.87
CA ILE A 67 16.98 6.89 -20.99
C ILE A 67 16.44 8.27 -21.36
N PRO A 68 16.65 8.76 -22.61
CA PRO A 68 16.09 10.02 -23.04
C PRO A 68 14.58 10.06 -22.85
N SER A 69 14.11 11.04 -22.08
CA SER A 69 12.72 11.25 -21.71
C SER A 69 12.41 12.74 -21.77
N ALA A 70 11.15 13.10 -21.98
CA ALA A 70 10.69 14.49 -21.85
C ALA A 70 10.88 15.00 -20.41
N GLU A 71 10.80 14.10 -19.43
CA GLU A 71 10.98 14.39 -18.01
C GLU A 71 11.82 13.29 -17.36
N ASP A 72 12.83 13.69 -16.58
CA ASP A 72 13.71 12.81 -15.82
C ASP A 72 13.49 12.99 -14.32
N GLU A 73 12.93 11.96 -13.70
CA GLU A 73 12.68 11.91 -12.27
C GLU A 73 13.97 11.98 -11.44
N VAL A 74 14.05 12.93 -10.50
CA VAL A 74 15.25 13.15 -9.65
C VAL A 74 15.02 12.65 -8.24
N ARG A 75 13.96 13.12 -7.58
CA ARG A 75 13.64 12.73 -6.20
C ARG A 75 12.18 12.95 -5.85
N THR A 76 11.60 11.98 -5.14
CA THR A 76 10.28 12.15 -4.51
C THR A 76 10.34 11.74 -3.05
N VAL A 77 10.06 12.67 -2.14
CA VAL A 77 9.92 12.39 -0.71
C VAL A 77 8.45 12.49 -0.34
N SER A 78 7.86 11.37 0.06
CA SER A 78 6.46 11.28 0.49
C SER A 78 6.38 11.07 2.00
N ARG A 79 5.64 11.94 2.67
CA ARG A 79 5.22 11.83 4.07
C ARG A 79 3.70 11.77 4.11
N VAL A 80 3.13 10.61 4.40
CA VAL A 80 1.68 10.43 4.42
C VAL A 80 1.22 10.11 5.84
N THR A 81 0.36 10.96 6.40
CA THR A 81 -0.33 10.69 7.66
C THR A 81 -1.71 10.13 7.34
N SER A 82 -2.03 8.92 7.75
CA SER A 82 -3.32 8.29 7.49
C SER A 82 -4.15 8.20 8.76
N ALA A 83 -5.36 8.74 8.72
CA ALA A 83 -6.39 8.47 9.70
C ALA A 83 -7.25 7.29 9.20
N HIS A 84 -7.37 6.24 10.00
CA HIS A 84 -8.12 5.05 9.66
C HIS A 84 -9.12 4.72 10.77
N VAL A 85 -10.35 4.41 10.39
CA VAL A 85 -11.42 4.02 11.32
C VAL A 85 -11.92 2.65 10.90
N MET A 86 -12.04 1.73 11.85
CA MET A 86 -12.62 0.42 11.64
C MET A 86 -13.79 0.20 12.59
N TYR A 87 -14.92 -0.21 12.05
CA TYR A 87 -16.12 -0.59 12.77
C TYR A 87 -16.48 -2.04 12.46
N GLN A 88 -16.56 -2.86 13.51
CA GLN A 88 -16.79 -4.31 13.43
C GLN A 88 -18.11 -4.66 14.11
N PRO A 89 -19.26 -4.44 13.44
CA PRO A 89 -20.54 -4.85 14.00
C PRO A 89 -20.62 -6.38 14.10
N ALA A 90 -21.55 -6.86 14.93
CA ALA A 90 -21.78 -8.28 15.10
C ALA A 90 -22.04 -9.01 13.77
N GLY A 91 -21.73 -10.31 13.75
CA GLY A 91 -21.93 -11.13 12.56
C GLY A 91 -20.83 -10.99 11.52
N GLY A 92 -19.58 -10.76 11.94
CA GLY A 92 -18.37 -10.90 11.12
C GLY A 92 -18.26 -9.92 9.94
N TRP A 93 -18.80 -8.72 10.10
CA TRP A 93 -18.61 -7.62 9.17
C TRP A 93 -17.52 -6.68 9.70
N THR A 94 -16.77 -6.07 8.80
CA THR A 94 -15.81 -5.01 9.11
C THR A 94 -16.02 -3.91 8.10
N LEU A 95 -16.39 -2.72 8.56
CA LEU A 95 -16.47 -1.51 7.76
C LEU A 95 -15.28 -0.64 8.12
N SER A 96 -14.61 -0.05 7.14
CA SER A 96 -13.49 0.83 7.42
C SER A 96 -13.38 1.97 6.42
N ALA A 97 -12.79 3.07 6.88
CA ALA A 97 -12.51 4.24 6.06
C ALA A 97 -11.12 4.77 6.37
N THR A 98 -10.39 5.21 5.34
CA THR A 98 -9.05 5.78 5.43
C THR A 98 -9.03 7.14 4.76
N LEU A 99 -8.52 8.14 5.47
CA LEU A 99 -8.28 9.47 4.94
C LEU A 99 -6.79 9.82 5.06
N PRO A 100 -6.05 9.88 3.94
CA PRO A 100 -4.65 10.27 3.94
C PRO A 100 -4.48 11.79 3.91
N PHE A 101 -3.46 12.28 4.61
CA PHE A 101 -2.94 13.64 4.52
C PHE A 101 -1.51 13.55 4.00
N VAL A 102 -1.28 14.10 2.81
CA VAL A 102 -0.04 13.95 2.05
C VAL A 102 0.77 15.22 2.20
N ASN A 103 2.03 15.09 2.61
CA ASN A 103 3.08 16.08 2.45
C ASN A 103 4.13 15.49 1.51
N ARG A 104 4.33 16.10 0.35
CA ARG A 104 5.21 15.54 -0.68
C ARG A 104 6.11 16.63 -1.27
N TYR A 105 7.38 16.27 -1.35
CA TYR A 105 8.36 16.95 -2.18
C TYR A 105 8.58 16.10 -3.43
N HIS A 106 8.55 16.72 -4.60
CA HIS A 106 8.71 16.06 -5.88
C HIS A 106 9.59 16.92 -6.78
N GLU A 107 10.54 16.30 -7.47
CA GLU A 107 11.55 16.95 -8.27
C GLU A 107 11.86 16.11 -9.50
N HIS A 108 11.79 16.74 -10.67
CA HIS A 108 12.21 16.16 -11.93
C HIS A 108 12.94 17.22 -12.79
N ILE A 109 13.59 16.77 -13.87
CA ILE A 109 14.20 17.63 -14.88
C ILE A 109 13.34 17.55 -16.13
N ARG A 110 12.82 18.69 -16.59
CA ARG A 110 12.10 18.80 -17.85
C ARG A 110 13.12 18.99 -18.99
N ASN A 111 13.16 18.03 -19.90
CA ASN A 111 13.97 18.06 -21.11
C ASN A 111 13.11 18.52 -22.30
N GLY A 112 13.08 19.84 -22.54
CA GLY A 112 12.45 20.42 -23.72
C GLY A 112 13.45 20.68 -24.86
N GLY A 113 12.99 21.30 -25.95
CA GLY A 113 13.87 21.75 -27.05
C GLY A 113 14.87 22.87 -26.66
N GLY A 114 14.86 23.32 -25.40
CA GLY A 114 15.77 24.29 -24.81
C GLY A 114 16.76 23.66 -23.81
N SER A 115 17.27 24.45 -22.87
CA SER A 115 18.09 23.93 -21.77
C SER A 115 17.26 23.08 -20.81
N PRO A 116 17.79 21.99 -20.22
CA PRO A 116 17.11 21.25 -19.17
C PRO A 116 16.70 22.17 -18.01
N GLU A 117 15.45 22.07 -17.59
CA GLU A 117 14.90 22.90 -16.51
C GLU A 117 14.56 22.04 -15.30
N LEU A 118 15.05 22.43 -14.13
CA LEU A 118 14.71 21.76 -12.88
C LEU A 118 13.32 22.22 -12.42
N GLN A 119 12.40 21.27 -12.25
CA GLN A 119 11.08 21.52 -11.69
C GLN A 119 10.99 20.89 -10.31
N ARG A 120 10.45 21.64 -9.34
CA ARG A 120 10.35 21.20 -7.96
C ARG A 120 9.05 21.67 -7.34
N TRP A 121 8.39 20.76 -6.65
CA TRP A 121 7.15 21.05 -5.95
C TRP A 121 7.25 20.60 -4.50
N ASN A 122 6.66 21.39 -3.62
CA ASN A 122 6.44 21.02 -2.23
C ASN A 122 5.00 21.38 -1.87
N PHE A 123 4.18 20.36 -1.68
CA PHE A 123 2.76 20.55 -1.42
C PHE A 123 2.30 19.68 -0.28
N THR A 124 1.22 20.14 0.34
CA THR A 124 0.55 19.44 1.42
C THR A 124 -0.96 19.51 1.20
N GLY A 125 -1.65 18.38 1.37
CA GLY A 125 -3.09 18.33 1.15
C GLY A 125 -3.71 17.01 1.57
N VAL A 126 -5.01 17.04 1.77
CA VAL A 126 -5.81 15.83 1.97
C VAL A 126 -5.82 15.03 0.66
N GLY A 127 -5.66 13.71 0.75
CA GLY A 127 -5.78 12.82 -0.38
C GLY A 127 -7.18 12.24 -0.53
N ASP A 128 -7.31 11.24 -1.39
CA ASP A 128 -8.59 10.62 -1.69
C ASP A 128 -9.05 9.70 -0.55
N LEU A 129 -10.33 9.81 -0.18
CA LEU A 129 -10.95 8.96 0.83
C LEU A 129 -11.13 7.54 0.28
N GLU A 130 -10.70 6.54 1.04
CA GLU A 130 -10.99 5.13 0.75
C GLU A 130 -11.98 4.58 1.77
N ALA A 131 -12.97 3.84 1.30
CA ALA A 131 -13.93 3.15 2.16
C ALA A 131 -14.12 1.72 1.68
N GLN A 132 -14.16 0.78 2.62
CA GLN A 132 -14.27 -0.64 2.31
C GLN A 132 -15.11 -1.38 3.35
N GLY A 133 -15.80 -2.41 2.91
CA GLY A 133 -16.51 -3.39 3.72
C GLY A 133 -15.93 -4.78 3.48
N SER A 134 -15.73 -5.53 4.55
CA SER A 134 -15.28 -6.91 4.52
C SER A 134 -16.23 -7.83 5.27
N ARG A 135 -16.43 -9.04 4.76
CA ARG A 135 -17.20 -10.10 5.42
C ARG A 135 -16.29 -11.28 5.71
N THR A 136 -16.23 -11.69 6.98
CA THR A 136 -15.46 -12.85 7.45
C THR A 136 -16.34 -14.09 7.61
N PHE A 137 -15.95 -15.18 6.95
CA PHE A 137 -16.58 -16.49 6.96
C PHE A 137 -15.70 -17.49 7.71
N GLY A 138 -16.30 -18.53 8.28
CA GLY A 138 -15.60 -19.57 9.06
C GLY A 138 -15.99 -19.53 10.54
N SER A 139 -15.72 -20.62 11.26
CA SER A 139 -15.97 -20.65 12.71
C SER A 139 -14.88 -19.86 13.45
N GLY A 140 -15.17 -19.42 14.68
CA GLY A 140 -14.18 -18.85 15.58
C GLY A 140 -13.46 -19.90 16.43
N ALA A 141 -13.57 -21.19 16.06
CA ALA A 141 -12.98 -22.27 16.84
C ALA A 141 -11.44 -22.21 16.77
N GLU A 142 -10.77 -22.56 17.86
CA GLU A 142 -9.32 -22.57 17.94
C GLU A 142 -8.72 -23.43 16.81
N GLY A 143 -7.76 -22.87 16.05
CA GLY A 143 -7.14 -23.53 14.90
C GLY A 143 -7.96 -23.53 13.61
N SER A 144 -9.15 -22.92 13.57
CA SER A 144 -9.94 -22.80 12.33
C SER A 144 -9.46 -21.64 11.45
N ILE A 145 -9.49 -21.87 10.13
CA ILE A 145 -9.21 -20.85 9.13
C ILE A 145 -10.47 -20.03 8.91
N ARG A 146 -10.35 -18.70 9.00
CA ARG A 146 -11.38 -17.74 8.62
C ARG A 146 -11.03 -17.12 7.28
N TYR A 147 -11.99 -17.04 6.38
CA TYR A 147 -11.83 -16.39 5.08
C TYR A 147 -12.49 -15.02 5.12
N HIS A 148 -11.98 -14.05 4.40
CA HIS A 148 -12.65 -12.76 4.25
C HIS A 148 -12.77 -12.37 2.78
N VAL A 149 -13.84 -11.66 2.46
CA VAL A 149 -14.04 -11.02 1.15
C VAL A 149 -14.24 -9.54 1.40
N THR A 150 -13.57 -8.71 0.61
CA THR A 150 -13.52 -7.26 0.76
C THR A 150 -14.01 -6.60 -0.53
N ALA A 151 -14.80 -5.53 -0.38
CA ALA A 151 -15.19 -4.66 -1.47
C ALA A 151 -15.20 -3.21 -0.97
N GLY A 152 -14.84 -2.27 -1.83
CA GLY A 152 -14.71 -0.87 -1.45
C GLY A 152 -14.56 0.04 -2.64
N PHE A 153 -14.33 1.31 -2.35
CA PHE A 153 -14.13 2.35 -3.33
C PHE A 153 -13.18 3.42 -2.83
N LYS A 154 -12.59 4.14 -3.78
CA LYS A 154 -11.84 5.37 -3.57
C LYS A 154 -12.67 6.54 -4.11
N ALA A 155 -12.92 7.54 -3.28
CA ALA A 155 -13.65 8.75 -3.62
C ALA A 155 -12.68 9.92 -3.90
N PRO A 156 -12.91 10.72 -4.96
CA PRO A 156 -12.01 11.79 -5.38
C PRO A 156 -12.17 13.07 -4.52
N THR A 157 -11.93 12.94 -3.21
CA THR A 157 -12.04 14.03 -2.22
C THR A 157 -10.74 14.81 -2.04
N GLY A 158 -9.63 14.29 -2.54
CA GLY A 158 -8.31 14.86 -2.35
C GLY A 158 -8.08 16.14 -3.15
N LEU A 159 -7.02 16.85 -2.76
CA LEU A 159 -6.58 18.06 -3.45
C LEU A 159 -6.01 17.69 -4.84
N LYS A 160 -6.68 18.18 -5.89
CA LYS A 160 -6.37 17.86 -7.30
C LYS A 160 -5.41 18.82 -7.98
N HIS A 161 -5.29 20.02 -7.42
CA HIS A 161 -4.46 21.09 -7.93
C HIS A 161 -3.53 21.56 -6.84
N VAL A 162 -2.25 21.69 -7.17
CA VAL A 162 -1.22 22.19 -6.25
C VAL A 162 -0.63 23.47 -6.82
N GLU A 163 0.10 24.21 -6.00
CA GLU A 163 0.75 25.43 -6.46
C GLU A 163 1.72 25.10 -7.61
N PRO A 164 1.56 25.73 -8.80
CA PRO A 164 2.44 25.47 -9.93
C PRO A 164 3.87 25.94 -9.65
N PHE A 165 4.84 25.22 -10.20
CA PHE A 165 6.23 25.66 -10.25
C PHE A 165 6.55 25.97 -11.71
N ASN A 166 7.05 27.18 -11.98
CA ASN A 166 7.29 27.68 -13.35
C ASN A 166 6.10 27.56 -14.31
N GLY A 167 4.86 27.55 -13.79
CA GLY A 167 3.64 27.45 -14.59
C GLY A 167 3.09 26.03 -14.75
N ASP A 168 3.83 25.02 -14.30
CA ASP A 168 3.45 23.61 -14.40
C ASP A 168 3.09 23.01 -13.03
N GLU A 169 2.14 22.08 -13.04
CA GLU A 169 1.82 21.21 -11.89
C GLU A 169 2.41 19.82 -12.13
N PRO A 170 2.80 19.08 -11.07
CA PRO A 170 3.26 17.70 -11.22
C PRO A 170 2.11 16.83 -11.74
N GLU A 171 2.40 15.63 -12.22
CA GLU A 171 1.38 14.78 -12.83
C GLU A 171 0.30 14.36 -11.81
N PRO A 172 -0.94 14.10 -12.27
CA PRO A 172 -2.05 13.75 -11.37
C PRO A 172 -1.76 12.65 -10.33
N PRO A 173 -0.98 11.58 -10.61
CA PRO A 173 -0.62 10.58 -9.60
C PRO A 173 0.32 11.09 -8.49
N ALA A 174 1.11 12.12 -8.78
CA ALA A 174 2.03 12.76 -7.84
C ALA A 174 1.30 13.73 -6.90
N ARG A 175 0.12 14.24 -7.28
CA ARG A 175 -0.71 15.12 -6.45
C ARG A 175 -1.39 14.35 -5.29
N PRO A 176 -1.88 15.03 -4.23
CA PRO A 176 -2.56 14.36 -3.12
C PRO A 176 -3.82 13.58 -3.54
N GLY A 177 -4.60 14.12 -4.48
CA GLY A 177 -5.74 13.45 -5.09
C GLY A 177 -5.67 13.48 -6.61
N ASN A 178 -6.00 12.36 -7.27
CA ASN A 178 -5.96 12.26 -8.73
C ASN A 178 -7.29 12.62 -9.40
N GLY A 179 -8.33 12.88 -8.60
CA GLY A 179 -9.66 13.26 -9.06
C GLY A 179 -10.50 12.14 -9.68
N ALA A 180 -10.03 10.89 -9.62
CA ALA A 180 -10.73 9.71 -10.13
C ALA A 180 -11.41 8.90 -9.02
N TRP A 181 -12.57 8.34 -9.34
CA TRP A 181 -13.14 7.24 -8.57
C TRP A 181 -12.31 5.97 -8.77
N GLY A 182 -12.19 5.17 -7.71
CA GLY A 182 -11.58 3.83 -7.76
C GLY A 182 -12.50 2.77 -7.15
N ALA A 183 -12.31 1.53 -7.57
CA ALA A 183 -12.95 0.34 -7.02
C ALA A 183 -11.88 -0.54 -6.36
N ILE A 184 -12.24 -1.11 -5.21
CA ILE A 184 -11.39 -2.00 -4.42
C ILE A 184 -12.15 -3.32 -4.28
N ALA A 185 -11.48 -4.45 -4.53
CA ALA A 185 -12.04 -5.76 -4.31
C ALA A 185 -10.96 -6.74 -3.89
N GLY A 186 -11.26 -7.67 -2.99
CA GLY A 186 -10.27 -8.63 -2.56
C GLY A 186 -10.83 -9.77 -1.75
N ALA A 187 -9.94 -10.68 -1.39
CA ALA A 187 -10.23 -11.79 -0.51
C ALA A 187 -8.97 -12.24 0.22
N GLY A 188 -9.15 -13.00 1.27
CA GLY A 188 -8.04 -13.52 2.04
C GLY A 188 -8.44 -14.58 3.04
N ALA A 189 -7.46 -15.01 3.81
CA ALA A 189 -7.60 -16.00 4.85
C ALA A 189 -6.78 -15.57 6.07
N GLN A 190 -7.24 -15.97 7.24
CA GLN A 190 -6.55 -15.77 8.49
C GLN A 190 -6.73 -16.98 9.39
N TRP A 191 -5.69 -17.31 10.14
CA TRP A 191 -5.69 -18.39 11.10
C TRP A 191 -4.72 -18.05 12.22
N SER A 192 -4.81 -18.77 13.33
CA SER A 192 -3.92 -18.56 14.47
C SER A 192 -3.32 -19.89 14.89
N LEU A 193 -2.02 -19.88 15.14
CA LEU A 193 -1.30 -21.03 15.66
C LEU A 193 -0.97 -20.80 17.15
N PRO A 194 -1.17 -21.78 18.03
CA PRO A 194 -0.69 -21.67 19.40
C PRO A 194 0.85 -21.67 19.38
N THR A 195 1.46 -20.74 20.10
CA THR A 195 2.91 -20.63 20.22
C THR A 195 3.33 -20.30 21.64
N LYS A 196 4.56 -20.66 22.02
CA LYS A 196 5.09 -20.41 23.35
C LYS A 196 5.86 -19.08 23.35
N MET A 197 5.40 -18.13 24.16
CA MET A 197 6.11 -16.87 24.39
C MET A 197 7.45 -17.12 25.10
N LEU A 198 8.37 -16.15 25.09
CA LEU A 198 9.68 -16.29 25.77
C LEU A 198 9.54 -16.56 27.27
N GLY A 199 8.49 -16.04 27.91
CA GLY A 199 8.16 -16.30 29.33
C GLY A 199 7.52 -17.67 29.62
N GLY A 200 7.39 -18.53 28.62
CA GLY A 200 6.88 -19.90 28.76
C GLY A 200 5.36 -20.07 28.75
N VAL A 201 4.62 -18.96 28.67
CA VAL A 201 3.15 -18.94 28.52
C VAL A 201 2.77 -19.12 27.05
N TYR A 202 1.67 -19.81 26.76
CA TYR A 202 1.16 -19.93 25.39
C TYR A 202 0.39 -18.67 24.97
N GLY A 203 0.56 -18.27 23.72
CA GLY A 203 -0.18 -17.21 23.05
C GLY A 203 -0.61 -17.63 21.65
N ALA A 204 -1.43 -16.81 21.01
CA ALA A 204 -1.82 -17.01 19.62
C ALA A 204 -0.86 -16.25 18.69
N MET A 205 -0.37 -16.93 17.66
CA MET A 205 0.39 -16.35 16.56
C MET A 205 -0.56 -16.24 15.35
N PRO A 206 -1.24 -15.09 15.16
CA PRO A 206 -2.08 -14.89 14.00
C PRO A 206 -1.22 -14.81 12.73
N ILE A 207 -1.75 -15.39 11.66
CA ILE A 207 -1.22 -15.33 10.30
C ILE A 207 -2.37 -14.87 9.40
N ARG A 208 -2.09 -13.90 8.53
CA ARG A 208 -3.05 -13.35 7.57
C ARG A 208 -2.47 -13.36 6.17
N LEU A 209 -3.28 -13.82 5.23
CA LEU A 209 -3.05 -13.71 3.79
C LEU A 209 -4.18 -12.87 3.21
N SER A 210 -3.86 -11.87 2.39
CA SER A 210 -4.84 -11.08 1.67
C SER A 210 -4.38 -10.81 0.24
N VAL A 211 -5.36 -10.69 -0.66
CA VAL A 211 -5.20 -10.29 -2.05
C VAL A 211 -6.21 -9.19 -2.33
N LEU A 212 -5.73 -8.01 -2.71
CA LEU A 212 -6.55 -6.82 -2.98
C LEU A 212 -6.24 -6.32 -4.39
N GLY A 213 -7.29 -6.06 -5.16
CA GLY A 213 -7.24 -5.45 -6.48
C GLY A 213 -7.82 -4.04 -6.43
N HIS A 214 -7.13 -3.10 -7.06
CA HIS A 214 -7.56 -1.71 -7.24
C HIS A 214 -7.77 -1.44 -8.72
N ALA A 215 -8.90 -0.83 -9.07
CA ALA A 215 -9.18 -0.36 -10.42
C ALA A 215 -9.57 1.11 -10.38
N ASN A 216 -8.90 1.95 -11.16
CA ASN A 216 -9.12 3.38 -11.17
C ASN A 216 -9.85 3.82 -12.45
N GLY A 217 -10.73 4.80 -12.30
CA GLY A 217 -11.34 5.55 -13.41
C GLY A 217 -10.44 6.67 -13.92
N ARG A 218 -10.95 7.48 -14.86
CA ARG A 218 -10.28 8.70 -15.32
C ARG A 218 -10.58 9.86 -14.37
N GLY A 219 -9.54 10.62 -14.01
CA GLY A 219 -9.61 11.76 -13.11
C GLY A 219 -9.21 13.06 -13.79
N THR A 220 -8.46 13.89 -13.06
CA THR A 220 -7.89 15.14 -13.55
C THR A 220 -7.09 14.90 -14.83
N GLU A 221 -7.19 15.81 -15.80
CA GLU A 221 -6.51 15.72 -17.11
C GLU A 221 -6.82 14.43 -17.90
N ARG A 222 -7.95 13.76 -17.58
CA ARG A 222 -8.33 12.43 -18.11
C ARG A 222 -7.28 11.35 -17.83
N TYR A 223 -6.36 11.59 -16.89
CA TYR A 223 -5.37 10.63 -16.45
C TYR A 223 -6.07 9.49 -15.72
N ARG A 224 -5.66 8.25 -15.98
CA ARG A 224 -6.12 7.08 -15.24
C ARG A 224 -4.94 6.26 -14.80
N VAL A 225 -4.76 6.19 -13.49
CA VAL A 225 -3.75 5.32 -12.88
C VAL A 225 -4.08 3.87 -13.20
N GLY A 226 -3.05 3.09 -13.49
CA GLY A 226 -3.17 1.69 -13.84
C GLY A 226 -3.76 0.87 -12.70
N SER A 227 -4.52 -0.16 -13.05
CA SER A 227 -5.06 -1.11 -12.07
C SER A 227 -3.93 -1.83 -11.35
N GLU A 228 -4.16 -2.17 -10.09
CA GLU A 228 -3.16 -2.78 -9.22
C GLU A 228 -3.69 -4.06 -8.58
N LEU A 229 -2.78 -5.00 -8.37
CA LEU A 229 -2.96 -6.18 -7.55
C LEU A 229 -1.90 -6.19 -6.46
N GLN A 230 -2.35 -6.25 -5.21
CA GLN A 230 -1.52 -6.38 -4.03
C GLN A 230 -1.82 -7.70 -3.33
N THR A 231 -0.78 -8.35 -2.83
CA THR A 231 -0.86 -9.55 -1.99
C THR A 231 -0.02 -9.34 -0.75
N ASN A 232 -0.56 -9.64 0.43
CA ASN A 232 0.14 -9.54 1.69
C ASN A 232 0.08 -10.89 2.43
N LEU A 233 1.21 -11.28 3.02
CA LEU A 233 1.30 -12.37 3.98
C LEU A 233 1.96 -11.84 5.25
N GLY A 234 1.19 -11.71 6.33
CA GLY A 234 1.65 -11.19 7.61
C GLY A 234 1.57 -12.23 8.73
N VAL A 235 2.52 -12.16 9.67
CA VAL A 235 2.54 -12.94 10.91
C VAL A 235 2.88 -12.03 12.11
N SER A 236 2.23 -12.25 13.25
CA SER A 236 2.54 -11.57 14.52
C SER A 236 2.95 -12.60 15.57
N TYR A 237 4.20 -12.56 16.02
CA TYR A 237 4.72 -13.44 17.05
C TYR A 237 4.66 -12.76 18.43
N PRO A 238 3.88 -13.29 19.40
CA PRO A 238 3.83 -12.76 20.76
C PRO A 238 5.09 -13.10 21.53
N VAL A 239 5.95 -12.10 21.71
CA VAL A 239 7.20 -12.19 22.48
C VAL A 239 6.89 -12.15 23.98
N ALA A 240 6.02 -11.22 24.38
CA ALA A 240 5.53 -11.02 25.73
C ALA A 240 4.06 -10.59 25.70
N ARG A 241 3.41 -10.46 26.87
CA ARG A 241 1.98 -10.08 26.97
C ARG A 241 1.65 -8.75 26.28
N SER A 242 2.60 -7.83 26.22
CA SER A 242 2.43 -6.49 25.65
C SER A 242 3.34 -6.23 24.45
N VAL A 243 4.09 -7.22 23.96
CA VAL A 243 5.08 -7.02 22.89
C VAL A 243 4.96 -8.13 21.86
N GLU A 244 4.85 -7.73 20.61
CA GLU A 244 4.76 -8.62 19.45
C GLU A 244 5.74 -8.20 18.37
N VAL A 245 6.36 -9.19 17.74
CA VAL A 245 7.20 -9.00 16.56
C VAL A 245 6.35 -9.27 15.33
N LEU A 246 6.38 -8.32 14.41
CA LEU A 246 5.64 -8.39 13.15
C LEU A 246 6.60 -8.76 12.03
N LEU A 247 6.12 -9.57 11.09
CA LEU A 247 6.79 -9.80 9.83
C LEU A 247 5.74 -9.89 8.73
N SER A 248 5.85 -9.06 7.70
CA SER A 248 5.04 -9.20 6.49
C SER A 248 5.89 -9.37 5.23
N GLY A 249 5.33 -10.08 4.26
CA GLY A 249 5.76 -10.07 2.88
C GLY A 249 4.67 -9.44 2.02
N ASP A 250 5.04 -8.49 1.18
CA ASP A 250 4.11 -7.74 0.33
C ASP A 250 4.54 -7.89 -1.13
N PHE A 251 3.61 -8.25 -2.00
CA PHE A 251 3.83 -8.33 -3.45
C PHE A 251 2.83 -7.40 -4.14
N ARG A 252 3.33 -6.54 -5.03
CA ARG A 252 2.54 -5.50 -5.70
C ARG A 252 2.84 -5.53 -7.19
N VAL A 253 1.79 -5.59 -8.01
CA VAL A 253 1.86 -5.43 -9.47
C VAL A 253 0.87 -4.37 -9.87
N ARG A 254 1.33 -3.34 -10.58
CA ARG A 254 0.46 -2.28 -11.10
C ARG A 254 0.58 -2.22 -12.61
N ALA A 255 -0.52 -2.03 -13.33
CA ALA A 255 -0.52 -1.86 -14.78
C ALA A 255 -0.01 -0.46 -15.19
N LYS A 256 0.39 -0.28 -16.45
CA LYS A 256 0.70 1.06 -16.98
C LYS A 256 -0.49 2.00 -16.85
N ASP A 257 -0.18 3.27 -16.63
CA ASP A 257 -1.15 4.34 -16.56
C ASP A 257 -1.66 4.68 -17.97
N ASP A 258 -2.80 5.35 -18.02
CA ASP A 258 -3.30 6.01 -19.22
C ASP A 258 -3.16 7.52 -19.00
N VAL A 259 -2.15 8.09 -19.66
CA VAL A 259 -1.63 9.43 -19.40
C VAL A 259 -2.56 10.55 -19.84
N GLY A 260 -3.67 10.23 -20.51
CA GLY A 260 -4.72 11.20 -20.83
C GLY A 260 -4.19 12.40 -21.62
N ASN A 261 -4.40 13.60 -21.08
CA ASN A 261 -3.98 14.87 -21.67
C ASN A 261 -2.66 15.40 -21.08
N THR A 262 -1.87 14.55 -20.41
CA THR A 262 -0.56 14.91 -19.85
C THR A 262 0.57 14.60 -20.83
N ASP A 263 1.74 15.17 -20.57
CA ASP A 263 3.01 14.92 -21.26
C ASP A 263 3.81 13.75 -20.66
N ALA A 264 3.28 13.09 -19.62
CA ALA A 264 3.87 11.92 -19.01
C ALA A 264 4.07 10.78 -20.03
N ASP A 265 5.21 10.10 -19.95
CA ASP A 265 5.45 8.92 -20.77
C ASP A 265 4.78 7.68 -20.16
N ARG A 266 3.71 7.19 -20.81
CA ARG A 266 3.06 5.92 -20.47
C ARG A 266 4.05 4.74 -20.37
N GLY A 267 5.09 4.77 -21.20
CA GLY A 267 6.20 3.82 -21.21
C GLY A 267 6.95 3.75 -19.89
N HIS A 268 6.94 4.84 -19.11
CA HIS A 268 7.61 4.98 -17.81
C HIS A 268 6.62 4.85 -16.65
N THR A 269 5.49 4.13 -16.84
CA THR A 269 4.43 3.93 -15.82
C THR A 269 4.11 2.47 -15.44
N GLY A 270 3.41 2.23 -14.31
CA GLY A 270 2.99 0.90 -13.77
C GLY A 270 3.71 0.33 -12.53
N GLY A 271 3.98 -0.98 -12.37
CA GLY A 271 4.90 -1.55 -11.35
C GLY A 271 5.09 -3.06 -11.19
N THR A 272 6.25 -3.56 -10.74
CA THR A 272 6.29 -4.79 -9.91
C THR A 272 7.27 -4.68 -8.75
N TRP A 273 6.79 -4.93 -7.53
CA TRP A 273 7.59 -4.89 -6.31
C TRP A 273 7.29 -6.06 -5.39
N ALA A 274 8.30 -6.48 -4.66
CA ALA A 274 8.15 -7.34 -3.50
C ALA A 274 8.92 -6.72 -2.33
N PHE A 275 8.32 -6.77 -1.14
CA PHE A 275 8.88 -6.23 0.08
C PHE A 275 8.84 -7.26 1.20
N VAL A 276 9.78 -7.10 2.13
CA VAL A 276 9.76 -7.76 3.44
C VAL A 276 9.73 -6.67 4.50
N SER A 277 8.80 -6.77 5.43
CA SER A 277 8.54 -5.71 6.40
C SER A 277 8.59 -6.25 7.83
N PRO A 278 9.79 -6.31 8.46
CA PRO A 278 9.89 -6.53 9.90
C PRO A 278 9.31 -5.34 10.68
N GLY A 279 8.71 -5.63 11.83
CA GLY A 279 8.18 -4.60 12.71
C GLY A 279 8.04 -5.05 14.16
N LEU A 280 7.65 -4.10 14.99
CA LEU A 280 7.38 -4.29 16.41
C LEU A 280 6.04 -3.65 16.74
N ARG A 281 5.25 -4.33 17.57
CA ARG A 281 4.04 -3.78 18.19
C ARG A 281 4.15 -3.87 19.70
N VAL A 282 3.82 -2.77 20.36
CA VAL A 282 3.79 -2.66 21.82
C VAL A 282 2.41 -2.21 22.26
N SER A 283 1.76 -3.01 23.08
CA SER A 283 0.43 -2.77 23.63
C SER A 283 0.52 -2.60 25.16
N PRO A 284 1.03 -1.44 25.64
CA PRO A 284 1.27 -1.22 27.08
C PRO A 284 -0.04 -1.12 27.88
N MET A 285 -1.15 -0.84 27.20
CA MET A 285 -2.50 -0.73 27.77
C MET A 285 -3.42 -1.67 26.99
N SER A 286 -4.51 -2.12 27.60
CA SER A 286 -5.48 -3.04 26.96
C SER A 286 -6.24 -2.45 25.77
N ARG A 287 -6.05 -1.17 25.43
CA ARG A 287 -6.80 -0.45 24.40
C ARG A 287 -5.93 0.39 23.46
N THR A 288 -4.61 0.34 23.59
CA THR A 288 -3.72 1.17 22.76
C THR A 288 -2.49 0.36 22.38
N ALA A 289 -2.22 0.29 21.09
CA ALA A 289 -1.02 -0.29 20.53
C ALA A 289 -0.24 0.76 19.76
N PHE A 290 1.06 0.77 19.95
CA PHE A 290 2.02 1.46 19.11
C PHE A 290 2.70 0.43 18.23
N TYR A 291 2.95 0.76 16.98
CA TYR A 291 3.72 -0.10 16.10
C TYR A 291 4.68 0.70 15.23
N GLY A 292 5.75 0.03 14.83
CA GLY A 292 6.71 0.50 13.86
C GLY A 292 7.07 -0.64 12.92
N VAL A 293 7.10 -0.37 11.63
CA VAL A 293 7.43 -1.33 10.58
C VAL A 293 8.44 -0.69 9.65
N VAL A 294 9.47 -1.46 9.32
CA VAL A 294 10.48 -1.09 8.34
C VAL A 294 10.26 -1.97 7.13
N GLN A 295 9.84 -1.40 6.02
CA GLN A 295 9.58 -2.14 4.79
C GLN A 295 10.79 -2.03 3.86
N LEU A 296 11.37 -3.19 3.55
CA LEU A 296 12.57 -3.33 2.74
C LEU A 296 12.20 -3.93 1.38
N PRO A 297 12.54 -3.27 0.26
CA PRO A 297 12.34 -3.84 -1.06
C PRO A 297 13.31 -5.00 -1.30
N VAL A 298 12.76 -6.19 -1.58
CA VAL A 298 13.57 -7.36 -1.95
C VAL A 298 13.58 -7.58 -3.47
N TYR A 299 12.55 -7.08 -4.16
CA TYR A 299 12.47 -7.07 -5.61
C TYR A 299 11.80 -5.79 -6.07
N GLN A 300 12.40 -5.11 -7.04
CA GLN A 300 11.82 -3.92 -7.65
C GLN A 300 12.12 -3.98 -9.13
N ARG A 301 11.06 -4.03 -9.91
CA ARG A 301 11.13 -3.95 -11.34
C ARG A 301 10.25 -2.83 -11.82
N ILE A 302 10.88 -1.91 -12.53
CA ILE A 302 10.23 -0.73 -13.06
C ILE A 302 10.26 -0.66 -14.57
N ASN A 303 9.28 0.01 -15.15
CA ASN A 303 9.26 0.32 -16.56
C ASN A 303 10.06 1.56 -16.89
N GLY A 304 10.72 1.53 -18.05
CA GLY A 304 11.49 2.66 -18.52
C GLY A 304 12.52 3.04 -17.47
N ILE A 305 12.61 4.34 -17.21
CA ILE A 305 13.36 4.90 -16.09
C ILE A 305 12.40 5.52 -15.07
N ASN A 306 12.63 5.23 -13.79
CA ASN A 306 11.82 5.78 -12.70
C ASN A 306 12.54 5.68 -11.35
N LEU A 307 12.02 6.33 -10.33
CA LEU A 307 12.57 6.33 -8.97
C LEU A 307 11.97 5.22 -8.11
N VAL A 308 12.85 4.54 -7.39
CA VAL A 308 12.48 3.63 -6.31
C VAL A 308 13.03 4.11 -4.98
N SER A 309 12.44 3.60 -3.90
CA SER A 309 12.94 3.75 -2.54
C SER A 309 13.74 2.52 -2.15
N ASP A 310 14.79 2.69 -1.34
CA ASP A 310 15.58 1.63 -0.71
C ASP A 310 15.00 1.21 0.66
N LEU A 311 14.19 2.07 1.27
CA LEU A 311 13.65 1.90 2.60
C LEU A 311 12.34 2.68 2.78
N ASN A 312 11.31 2.02 3.27
CA ASN A 312 10.06 2.68 3.65
C ASN A 312 9.83 2.51 5.14
N LEU A 313 9.48 3.61 5.82
CA LEU A 313 9.23 3.61 7.27
C LEU A 313 7.74 3.84 7.54
N TYR A 314 7.22 3.07 8.48
CA TYR A 314 5.83 3.16 8.93
C TYR A 314 5.81 3.12 10.44
N PHE A 315 5.04 4.00 11.05
CA PHE A 315 4.77 3.95 12.47
C PHE A 315 3.37 4.47 12.74
N GLY A 316 2.76 3.98 13.80
CA GLY A 316 1.40 4.38 14.10
C GLY A 316 0.96 4.01 15.50
N VAL A 317 -0.23 4.49 15.81
CA VAL A 317 -0.94 4.21 17.05
C VAL A 317 -2.36 3.79 16.70
N THR A 318 -2.76 2.64 17.23
CA THR A 318 -4.14 2.16 17.16
C THR A 318 -4.76 2.23 18.54
N ARG A 319 -6.00 2.70 18.62
CA ARG A 319 -6.80 2.76 19.84
C ARG A 319 -8.15 2.11 19.63
N ALA A 320 -8.48 1.18 20.51
CA ALA A 320 -9.82 0.61 20.63
C ALA A 320 -10.74 1.57 21.39
N ALA A 321 -11.92 1.84 20.83
CA ALA A 321 -13.03 2.48 21.51
C ALA A 321 -13.97 1.36 21.98
N PHE A 322 -14.06 1.22 23.31
CA PHE A 322 -14.83 0.21 24.05
C PHE A 322 -14.14 -1.14 24.18
#